data_AF-A0A1M7G7Z6-F1
#
_entry.id   AF-A0A1M7G7Z6-F1
#
_cell.length_a   1.000
_cell.length_b   1.000
_cell.length_c   1.000
_cell.angle_alpha   90.00
_cell.angle_beta   90.00
_cell.angle_gamma   90.00
#
_symmetry.space_group_name_H-M   'P 1'
#
loop_
_entity.id
_entity.type
_entity.pdbx_description
1 polymer ?
#
loop_
_entity_poly.entity_id
_entity_poly.type
_entity_poly.pdbx_seq_one_letter_code
_entity_poly.pdbx_strand_id
1 'polypeptide(L)'
;MKPLSHFRYAVLGLLFAVASGCSDEEKKQDADPKPTATSHTVQVQYKGANLTDLGARISGEAVSADGQTVLNNFSTLLPEQDIADVISVGEIPISYKFTTIISFENLRTTRAPLNSSLEAIILVDGVAKRTLRINHATAPGSSFVTAKAVIQPSDW
;
A
#
# COMPACT_ATOMS: atom_id res chain seq x y z
N MET A 1 -33.69 -26.08 -56.29
CA MET A 1 -33.48 -26.83 -55.03
C MET A 1 -34.64 -26.51 -54.11
N LYS A 2 -35.30 -27.55 -53.61
CA LYS A 2 -36.54 -27.58 -52.80
C LYS A 2 -36.14 -27.78 -51.30
N PRO A 3 -37.02 -27.60 -50.30
CA PRO A 3 -37.66 -26.35 -49.87
C PRO A 3 -37.81 -26.32 -48.32
N LEU A 4 -38.80 -25.58 -47.83
CA LEU A 4 -39.49 -25.74 -46.52
C LEU A 4 -38.74 -25.19 -45.28
N SER A 5 -39.36 -24.57 -44.29
CA SER A 5 -40.78 -24.59 -43.93
C SER A 5 -41.06 -23.65 -42.73
N HIS A 6 -42.14 -22.88 -42.87
CA HIS A 6 -43.19 -22.53 -41.89
C HIS A 6 -42.82 -21.95 -40.50
N PHE A 7 -43.22 -20.72 -40.13
CA PHE A 7 -44.57 -20.15 -39.85
C PHE A 7 -45.11 -20.43 -38.42
N ARG A 8 -45.56 -19.33 -37.79
CA ARG A 8 -46.63 -19.18 -36.75
C ARG A 8 -46.17 -19.41 -35.30
N TYR A 9 -46.57 -18.69 -34.27
CA TYR A 9 -47.78 -17.89 -33.94
C TYR A 9 -47.33 -16.74 -32.99
N ALA A 10 -47.77 -15.48 -33.09
CA ALA A 10 -49.05 -14.91 -32.62
C ALA A 10 -49.36 -15.29 -31.15
N VAL A 11 -49.81 -14.46 -30.22
CA VAL A 11 -50.35 -13.09 -30.18
C VAL A 11 -50.72 -12.83 -28.70
N LEU A 12 -50.66 -11.57 -28.23
CA LEU A 12 -51.39 -10.94 -27.10
C LEU A 12 -51.42 -11.65 -25.72
N GLY A 13 -51.39 -10.96 -24.58
CA GLY A 13 -51.61 -9.55 -24.33
C GLY A 13 -51.97 -9.33 -22.85
N LEU A 14 -52.21 -8.05 -22.56
CA LEU A 14 -52.82 -7.45 -21.36
C LEU A 14 -51.99 -7.35 -20.06
N LEU A 15 -51.52 -6.11 -19.85
CA LEU A 15 -51.45 -5.40 -18.57
C LEU A 15 -52.78 -5.48 -17.78
N PHE A 16 -52.73 -5.56 -16.45
CA PHE A 16 -53.59 -4.76 -15.56
C PHE A 16 -53.10 -4.73 -14.10
N ALA A 17 -53.14 -3.51 -13.56
CA ALA A 17 -53.34 -3.07 -12.17
C ALA A 17 -52.26 -3.24 -11.06
N VAL A 18 -51.97 -2.06 -10.50
CA VAL A 18 -51.34 -1.70 -9.24
C VAL A 18 -52.30 -1.92 -8.07
N ALA A 19 -51.84 -2.38 -6.91
CA ALA A 19 -52.24 -1.86 -5.59
C ALA A 19 -51.51 -2.56 -4.43
N SER A 20 -50.79 -1.75 -3.65
CA SER A 20 -50.61 -1.80 -2.19
C SER A 20 -50.61 -3.16 -1.46
N GLY A 21 -49.42 -3.54 -0.99
CA GLY A 21 -49.24 -4.36 0.20
C GLY A 21 -47.99 -3.88 0.94
N CYS A 22 -48.18 -3.23 2.09
CA CYS A 22 -47.15 -3.22 3.13
C CYS A 22 -47.02 -4.66 3.61
N SER A 23 -45.92 -5.29 3.23
CA SER A 23 -45.47 -6.53 3.86
C SER A 23 -44.07 -6.27 4.38
N ASP A 24 -44.00 -6.00 5.69
CA ASP A 24 -42.86 -6.39 6.50
C ASP A 24 -42.64 -7.88 6.25
N GLU A 25 -41.58 -8.18 5.50
CA GLU A 25 -40.80 -9.42 5.51
C GLU A 25 -40.10 -9.51 4.16
N GLU A 26 -38.89 -8.95 4.06
CA GLU A 26 -37.92 -9.59 3.18
C GLU A 26 -36.51 -9.48 3.76
N LYS A 27 -36.12 -10.61 4.34
CA LYS A 27 -34.80 -11.24 4.28
C LYS A 27 -33.64 -10.32 4.65
N LYS A 28 -33.04 -10.66 5.79
CA LYS A 28 -31.57 -10.68 5.92
C LYS A 28 -31.01 -11.33 4.65
N GLN A 29 -30.69 -10.51 3.66
CA GLN A 29 -29.77 -10.90 2.62
C GLN A 29 -28.46 -11.07 3.36
N ASP A 30 -28.08 -12.33 3.54
CA ASP A 30 -26.71 -12.73 3.74
C ASP A 30 -25.89 -11.87 2.77
N ALA A 31 -25.23 -10.86 3.32
CA ALA A 31 -24.19 -10.17 2.60
C ALA A 31 -23.16 -11.26 2.35
N ASP A 32 -23.09 -11.73 1.09
CA ASP A 32 -22.02 -12.59 0.63
C ASP A 32 -20.72 -12.07 1.26
N PRO A 33 -20.00 -12.89 2.06
CA PRO A 33 -18.83 -12.40 2.75
C PRO A 33 -17.88 -11.88 1.68
N LYS A 34 -17.69 -10.55 1.67
CA LYS A 34 -16.74 -9.89 0.78
C LYS A 34 -15.43 -10.68 0.90
N PRO A 35 -14.86 -11.20 -0.20
CA PRO A 35 -13.67 -12.03 -0.10
C PRO A 35 -12.61 -11.26 0.68
N THR A 36 -12.14 -11.85 1.78
CA THR A 36 -11.08 -11.28 2.59
C THR A 36 -9.87 -11.12 1.70
N ALA A 37 -9.32 -9.90 1.64
CA ALA A 37 -8.14 -9.64 0.82
C ALA A 37 -7.02 -10.60 1.20
N THR A 38 -6.38 -11.24 0.22
CA THR A 38 -5.27 -12.17 0.43
C THR A 38 -3.90 -11.48 0.35
N SER A 39 -3.87 -10.27 -0.21
CA SER A 39 -2.71 -9.40 -0.34
C SER A 39 -3.12 -7.92 -0.27
N HIS A 40 -2.15 -7.06 0.03
CA HIS A 40 -2.29 -5.61 -0.03
C HIS A 40 -1.25 -5.00 -0.96
N THR A 41 -1.61 -3.93 -1.64
CA THR A 41 -0.64 -3.13 -2.40
C THR A 41 0.10 -2.20 -1.45
N VAL A 42 1.42 -2.27 -1.45
CA VAL A 42 2.28 -1.44 -0.60
C VAL A 42 3.08 -0.44 -1.43
N GLN A 43 3.11 0.79 -0.94
CA GLN A 43 3.93 1.87 -1.49
C GLN A 43 4.63 2.60 -0.35
N VAL A 44 5.81 3.15 -0.63
CA VAL A 44 6.52 4.04 0.30
C VAL A 44 6.66 5.40 -0.36
N GLN A 45 5.87 6.36 0.08
CA GLN A 45 6.08 7.76 -0.28
C GLN A 45 7.18 8.32 0.58
N TYR A 46 8.08 9.11 0.01
CA TYR A 46 9.17 9.70 0.78
C TYR A 46 9.44 11.13 0.39
N LYS A 47 10.01 11.86 1.36
CA LYS A 47 10.47 13.23 1.18
C LYS A 47 11.80 13.43 1.90
N GLY A 48 12.78 13.94 1.17
CA GLY A 48 14.10 14.33 1.68
C GLY A 48 14.31 15.84 1.57
N ALA A 49 15.04 16.41 2.53
CA ALA A 49 15.51 17.78 2.46
C ALA A 49 16.95 17.88 2.95
N ASN A 50 17.77 18.70 2.28
CA ASN A 50 19.20 18.93 2.59
C ASN A 50 20.00 17.63 2.77
N LEU A 51 19.85 16.71 1.81
CA LEU A 51 20.51 15.39 1.82
C LEU A 51 21.92 15.39 1.22
N THR A 52 22.44 16.54 0.82
CA THR A 52 23.77 16.66 0.21
C THR A 52 24.86 16.11 1.15
N ASP A 53 25.81 15.38 0.59
CA ASP A 53 26.88 14.65 1.31
C ASP A 53 26.40 13.56 2.29
N LEU A 54 25.11 13.18 2.24
CA LEU A 54 24.53 12.05 2.97
C LEU A 54 24.23 10.88 2.04
N GLY A 55 24.64 9.68 2.45
CA GLY A 55 24.16 8.40 1.96
C GLY A 55 22.77 8.14 2.53
N ALA A 56 21.75 8.78 1.95
CA ALA A 56 20.37 8.60 2.36
C ALA A 56 19.78 7.36 1.69
N ARG A 57 19.17 6.48 2.48
CA ARG A 57 18.69 5.19 2.01
C ARG A 57 17.32 4.87 2.59
N ILE A 58 16.47 4.28 1.75
CA ILE A 58 15.24 3.61 2.17
C ILE A 58 15.41 2.14 1.81
N SER A 59 15.09 1.24 2.74
CA SER A 59 15.03 -0.19 2.49
C SER A 59 13.80 -0.80 3.13
N GLY A 60 13.38 -1.95 2.61
CA GLY A 60 12.32 -2.71 3.23
C GLY A 60 12.27 -4.15 2.76
N GLU A 61 11.61 -4.96 3.59
CA GLU A 61 11.50 -6.41 3.43
C GLU A 61 10.11 -6.88 3.83
N ALA A 62 9.63 -7.94 3.19
CA ALA A 62 8.41 -8.65 3.58
C ALA A 62 8.74 -10.09 3.92
N VAL A 63 8.50 -10.47 5.17
CA VAL A 63 8.90 -11.77 5.72
C VAL A 63 7.72 -12.46 6.37
N SER A 64 7.48 -13.73 6.05
CA SER A 64 6.46 -14.56 6.68
C SER A 64 6.90 -15.04 8.07
N ALA A 65 5.97 -15.67 8.80
CA ALA A 65 6.27 -16.24 10.11
C ALA A 65 7.33 -17.36 10.06
N ASP A 66 7.40 -18.13 8.95
CA ASP A 66 8.41 -19.18 8.72
C ASP A 66 9.73 -18.65 8.13
N GLY A 67 9.86 -17.33 7.96
CA GLY A 67 11.09 -16.69 7.49
C GLY A 67 11.25 -16.62 5.97
N GLN A 68 10.25 -17.07 5.20
CA GLN A 68 10.24 -16.86 3.75
C GLN A 68 10.10 -15.38 3.42
N THR A 69 10.77 -14.96 2.36
CA THR A 69 10.80 -13.56 1.94
C THR A 69 10.22 -13.47 0.52
N VAL A 70 9.17 -12.67 0.33
CA VAL A 70 8.50 -12.51 -0.98
C VAL A 70 9.03 -11.29 -1.75
N LEU A 71 9.51 -10.29 -1.01
CA LEU A 71 10.23 -9.15 -1.56
C LEU A 71 11.62 -9.19 -0.95
N ASN A 72 12.59 -9.70 -1.71
CA ASN A 72 13.93 -10.09 -1.25
C ASN A 72 14.84 -8.90 -0.88
N ASN A 73 14.25 -7.82 -0.35
CA ASN A 73 14.77 -6.51 -0.05
C ASN A 73 14.67 -5.56 -1.25
N PHE A 74 13.83 -4.53 -1.12
CA PHE A 74 13.99 -3.35 -1.96
C PHE A 74 14.91 -2.37 -1.24
N SER A 75 15.71 -1.65 -2.01
CA SER A 75 16.50 -0.56 -1.49
C SER A 75 16.71 0.51 -2.54
N THR A 76 16.49 1.74 -2.14
CA THR A 76 16.72 2.92 -2.97
C THR A 76 17.71 3.83 -2.25
N LEU A 77 18.82 4.12 -2.92
CA LEU A 77 19.69 5.24 -2.57
C LEU A 77 19.04 6.51 -3.10
N LEU A 78 18.91 7.51 -2.24
CA LEU A 78 18.32 8.79 -2.60
C LEU A 78 19.41 9.73 -3.15
N PRO A 79 19.11 10.50 -4.21
CA PRO A 79 20.05 11.49 -4.72
C PRO A 79 20.32 12.60 -3.70
N GLU A 80 21.48 13.25 -3.83
CA GLU A 80 22.07 14.20 -2.87
C GLU A 80 21.42 15.61 -2.88
N GLN A 81 20.08 15.69 -2.92
CA GLN A 81 19.32 16.95 -2.86
C GLN A 81 17.89 16.75 -2.36
N ASP A 82 17.12 17.83 -2.28
CA ASP A 82 15.69 17.80 -1.96
C ASP A 82 14.95 16.89 -2.95
N ILE A 83 14.20 15.93 -2.43
CA ILE A 83 13.49 14.92 -3.24
C ILE A 83 12.13 14.61 -2.63
N ALA A 84 11.14 14.36 -3.48
CA ALA A 84 9.88 13.75 -3.09
C ALA A 84 9.43 12.79 -4.20
N ASP A 85 9.20 11.53 -3.86
CA ASP A 85 8.84 10.49 -4.82
C ASP A 85 8.20 9.29 -4.11
N VAL A 86 7.83 8.26 -4.87
CA VAL A 86 7.14 7.07 -4.38
C VAL A 86 7.83 5.81 -4.88
N ILE A 87 8.14 4.89 -3.96
CA ILE A 87 8.60 3.55 -4.28
C ILE A 87 7.37 2.63 -4.31
N SER A 88 7.03 2.10 -5.48
CA SER A 88 6.04 1.02 -5.58
C SER A 88 6.69 -0.28 -5.11
N VAL A 89 6.25 -0.79 -3.96
CA VAL A 89 6.80 -2.03 -3.38
C VAL A 89 6.14 -3.25 -4.02
N GLY A 90 4.85 -3.17 -4.34
CA GLY A 90 4.08 -4.26 -4.96
C GLY A 90 3.08 -4.90 -3.99
N GLU A 91 2.60 -6.09 -4.34
CA GLU A 91 1.64 -6.83 -3.53
C GLU A 91 2.33 -7.65 -2.44
N ILE A 92 1.85 -7.52 -1.21
CA ILE A 92 2.37 -8.24 -0.03
C ILE A 92 1.24 -9.11 0.53
N PRO A 93 1.43 -10.43 0.68
CA PRO A 93 0.39 -11.28 1.27
C PRO A 93 0.11 -10.92 2.74
N ILE A 94 -1.14 -11.02 3.17
CA ILE A 94 -1.57 -10.63 4.53
C ILE A 94 -0.87 -11.42 5.66
N SER A 95 -0.32 -12.59 5.36
CA SER A 95 0.39 -13.43 6.33
C SER A 95 1.82 -12.97 6.60
N TYR A 96 2.32 -11.97 5.86
CA TYR A 96 3.67 -11.47 5.98
C TYR A 96 3.70 -10.24 6.89
N LYS A 97 4.81 -10.01 7.58
CA LYS A 97 5.11 -8.71 8.17
C LYS A 97 5.89 -7.89 7.15
N PHE A 98 5.64 -6.59 7.11
CA PHE A 98 6.40 -5.67 6.27
C PHE A 98 7.22 -4.71 7.14
N THR A 99 8.51 -4.61 6.85
CA THR A 99 9.44 -3.74 7.56
C THR A 99 10.00 -2.70 6.60
N THR A 100 10.05 -1.44 7.02
CA THR A 100 10.76 -0.37 6.32
C THR A 100 11.75 0.29 7.25
N ILE A 101 12.93 0.59 6.73
CA ILE A 101 14.00 1.29 7.41
C ILE A 101 14.40 2.49 6.55
N ILE A 102 14.53 3.63 7.20
CA ILE A 102 15.20 4.80 6.61
C ILE A 102 16.51 5.05 7.33
N SER A 103 17.52 5.50 6.61
CA SER A 103 18.82 5.83 7.21
C SER A 103 19.54 6.98 6.52
N PHE A 104 20.39 7.64 7.30
CA PHE A 104 21.45 8.53 6.85
C PHE A 104 22.80 7.96 7.25
N GLU A 105 23.75 8.01 6.34
CA GLU A 105 25.16 7.82 6.59
C GLU A 105 25.92 9.04 6.08
N ASN A 106 26.75 9.68 6.91
CA ASN A 106 27.58 10.79 6.41
C ASN A 106 28.71 10.23 5.53
N LEU A 107 28.78 10.64 4.26
CA LEU A 107 29.78 10.13 3.33
C LEU A 107 31.08 10.94 3.31
N ARG A 108 31.01 12.22 3.71
CA ARG A 108 32.14 13.15 3.62
C ARG A 108 32.32 14.04 4.85
N THR A 109 31.25 14.39 5.55
CA THR A 109 31.29 15.27 6.72
C THR A 109 31.24 14.48 8.03
N THR A 110 31.64 15.10 9.14
CA THR A 110 31.55 14.48 10.47
C THR A 110 30.15 14.57 11.08
N ARG A 111 29.24 15.35 10.47
CA ARG A 111 27.89 15.63 10.98
C ARG A 111 26.92 15.86 9.83
N ALA A 112 25.68 15.39 10.00
CA ALA A 112 24.61 15.67 9.05
C ALA A 112 24.30 17.18 9.00
N PRO A 113 24.03 17.76 7.82
CA PRO A 113 23.71 19.18 7.68
C PRO A 113 22.56 19.62 8.59
N LEU A 114 22.59 20.89 9.02
CA LEU A 114 21.46 21.51 9.69
C LEU A 114 20.24 21.43 8.78
N ASN A 115 19.08 21.13 9.36
CA ASN A 115 17.81 20.94 8.64
C ASN A 115 17.79 19.76 7.65
N SER A 116 18.75 18.83 7.72
CA SER A 116 18.63 17.55 7.03
C SER A 116 17.46 16.75 7.60
N SER A 117 16.62 16.21 6.71
CA SER A 117 15.50 15.35 7.10
C SER A 117 15.13 14.37 6.02
N LEU A 118 14.68 13.19 6.44
CA LEU A 118 14.10 12.16 5.59
C LEU A 118 12.87 11.64 6.29
N GLU A 119 11.76 11.67 5.56
CA GLU A 119 10.48 11.15 5.98
C GLU A 119 10.04 10.09 4.97
N ALA A 120 9.49 8.98 5.48
CA ALA A 120 8.88 7.93 4.67
C ALA A 120 7.52 7.57 5.24
N ILE A 121 6.51 7.53 4.39
CA ILE A 121 5.13 7.17 4.72
C ILE A 121 4.83 5.86 4.01
N ILE A 122 4.50 4.83 4.78
CA ILE A 122 4.08 3.53 4.26
C ILE A 122 2.58 3.60 3.98
N LEU A 123 2.23 3.47 2.71
CA LEU A 123 0.85 3.37 2.25
C LEU A 123 0.50 1.89 2.00
N VAL A 124 -0.66 1.48 2.51
CA VAL A 124 -1.28 0.17 2.23
C VAL A 124 -2.61 0.43 1.57
N ASP A 125 -2.78 -0.08 0.35
CA ASP A 125 -3.94 0.20 -0.52
C ASP A 125 -4.24 1.71 -0.67
N GLY A 126 -3.19 2.52 -0.71
CA GLY A 126 -3.28 3.98 -0.80
C GLY A 126 -3.54 4.72 0.52
N VAL A 127 -3.67 4.00 1.65
CA VAL A 127 -3.92 4.59 2.98
C VAL A 127 -2.65 4.60 3.82
N ALA A 128 -2.32 5.74 4.41
CA ALA A 128 -1.16 5.85 5.30
C ALA A 128 -1.33 5.02 6.57
N LYS A 129 -0.42 4.05 6.77
CA LYS A 129 -0.41 3.15 7.94
C LYS A 129 0.67 3.48 8.94
N ARG A 130 1.84 3.92 8.48
CA ARG A 130 3.00 4.25 9.32
C ARG A 130 3.78 5.41 8.71
N THR A 131 4.39 6.22 9.57
CA THR A 131 5.31 7.30 9.17
C THR A 131 6.62 7.15 9.93
N LEU A 132 7.72 7.23 9.21
CA LEU A 132 9.08 7.28 9.72
C LEU A 132 9.67 8.65 9.45
N ARG A 133 10.41 9.18 10.42
CA ARG A 133 11.14 10.42 10.24
C ARG A 133 12.47 10.39 10.97
N ILE A 134 13.52 10.75 10.25
CA ILE A 134 14.82 11.09 10.81
C ILE A 134 15.14 12.53 10.42
N ASN A 135 15.75 13.26 11.35
CA ASN A 135 16.22 14.61 11.10
C ASN A 135 17.45 14.93 11.95
N HIS A 136 18.09 16.06 11.65
CA HIS A 136 19.25 16.54 12.41
C HIS A 136 19.02 16.61 13.94
N ALA A 137 17.82 17.01 14.40
CA ALA A 137 17.51 17.15 15.82
C ALA A 137 17.28 15.80 16.54
N THR A 138 16.84 14.76 15.82
CA THR A 138 16.61 13.43 16.39
C THR A 138 17.91 12.66 16.69
N ALA A 139 19.05 13.10 16.15
CA ALA A 139 20.37 12.52 16.45
C ALA A 139 21.52 13.53 16.23
N PRO A 140 21.65 14.55 17.10
CA PRO A 140 22.64 15.61 16.92
C PRO A 140 24.07 15.04 16.91
N GLY A 141 24.81 15.29 15.83
CA GLY A 141 26.22 14.91 15.73
C GLY A 141 26.50 13.43 15.43
N SER A 142 25.47 12.62 15.17
CA SER A 142 25.68 11.24 14.74
C SER A 142 26.19 11.16 13.30
N SER A 143 27.09 10.21 13.03
CA SER A 143 27.54 9.85 11.68
C SER A 143 26.58 8.91 10.96
N PHE A 144 25.70 8.24 11.71
CA PHE A 144 24.72 7.31 11.20
C PHE A 144 23.41 7.44 11.99
N VAL A 145 22.29 7.60 11.29
CA VAL A 145 20.96 7.75 11.91
C VAL A 145 20.00 6.82 11.19
N THR A 146 19.18 6.08 11.93
CA THR A 146 18.18 5.19 11.34
C THR A 146 16.86 5.24 12.10
N ALA A 147 15.76 5.02 11.37
CA ALA A 147 14.45 4.76 11.95
C ALA A 147 13.80 3.57 11.24
N LYS A 148 13.00 2.80 11.99
CA LYS A 148 12.37 1.56 11.52
C LYS A 148 10.87 1.56 11.85
N ALA A 149 10.05 1.15 10.87
CA ALA A 149 8.63 0.87 11.06
C ALA A 149 8.33 -0.57 10.63
N VAL A 150 7.33 -1.16 11.28
CA VAL A 150 6.85 -2.51 11.00
C VAL A 150 5.32 -2.46 10.91
N ILE A 151 4.77 -3.13 9.90
CA ILE A 151 3.37 -3.49 9.77
C ILE A 151 3.30 -5.00 10.07
N GLN A 152 2.63 -5.36 11.17
CA GLN A 152 2.43 -6.76 11.52
C GLN A 152 1.28 -7.35 10.69
N PRO A 153 1.19 -8.69 10.56
CA PRO A 153 0.06 -9.36 9.93
C PRO A 153 -1.31 -8.96 10.51
N SER A 154 -1.36 -8.55 11.78
CA SER A 154 -2.57 -8.06 12.44
C SER A 154 -2.96 -6.62 12.08
N ASP A 155 -2.04 -5.86 11.45
CA ASP A 155 -2.15 -4.40 11.27
C ASP A 155 -2.57 -3.99 9.84
N TRP A 156 -2.69 -4.99 8.95
CA TRP A 156 -3.09 -4.79 7.55
C TRP A 156 -4.41 -4.04 7.40
#